data_AF-A0A7W6DE39-F1
#
_entry.id   AF-A0A7W6DE39-F1
#
_cell.length_a   1.000
_cell.length_b   1.000
_cell.length_c   1.000
_cell.angle_alpha   90.00
_cell.angle_beta   90.00
_cell.angle_gamma   90.00
#
_symmetry.space_group_name_H-M   'P 1'
#
loop_
_entity.id
_entity.type
_entity.pdbx_description
1 polymer ?
#
loop_
_entity_poly.entity_id
_entity_poly.type
_entity_poly.pdbx_seq_one_letter_code
_entity_poly.pdbx_strand_id
1 'polypeptide(L)'
;MRYLPTVSTEKEYAAIRPRSFAILAVSLLALTGASLPAKGPMPVARPSADGETRTEKHGPPAPTAAERKDAPASKETEDTREDARTKEKDGDGKAPEAGKPEATKKPPPPLVREDDATLAACIGALKAGGAIVEEIPAIGPENGCGIARPIVLKRLSGDIGITPEATLRCETALQLQRWTSGALIPAITAGMPDKKLTGLEQASGYVCRNRNGAANGKVSEHAYGNAVDIAAFIFSDGSRMDIAPREKDSTIEGALQRAAVATACLYFTTVLDPGSDAAHETHLHLDVIKRKGGYRYCW
;
A
#
# COMPACT_ATOMS: atom_id res chain seq x y z
N MET A 1 4.17 73.28 -54.08
CA MET A 1 5.54 73.35 -53.53
C MET A 1 5.51 72.78 -52.11
N ARG A 2 6.50 71.94 -51.75
CA ARG A 2 6.74 71.25 -50.46
C ARG A 2 5.97 69.91 -50.29
N TYR A 3 6.56 68.79 -50.73
CA TYR A 3 7.42 67.85 -49.98
C TYR A 3 6.78 67.30 -48.69
N LEU A 4 6.32 66.04 -48.76
CA LEU A 4 6.08 65.16 -47.61
C LEU A 4 7.37 64.38 -47.33
N PRO A 5 7.92 64.38 -46.10
CA PRO A 5 9.09 63.58 -45.77
C PRO A 5 8.70 62.14 -45.38
N THR A 6 9.47 61.19 -45.90
CA THR A 6 9.50 59.78 -45.53
C THR A 6 10.08 59.60 -44.13
N VAL A 7 9.38 58.88 -43.25
CA VAL A 7 9.89 58.45 -41.95
C VAL A 7 10.62 57.11 -42.13
N SER A 8 11.95 57.14 -42.01
CA SER A 8 12.79 55.95 -41.93
C SER A 8 12.90 55.51 -40.47
N THR A 9 12.47 54.29 -40.16
CA THR A 9 12.65 53.66 -38.85
C THR A 9 13.99 52.92 -38.84
N GLU A 10 15.03 53.53 -38.28
CA GLU A 10 16.25 52.78 -37.92
C GLU A 10 15.97 51.96 -36.66
N LYS A 11 16.11 50.64 -36.80
CA LYS A 11 15.98 49.67 -35.70
C LYS A 11 17.40 49.36 -35.24
N GLU A 12 17.77 49.89 -34.09
CA GLU A 12 19.08 49.70 -33.47
C GLU A 12 19.25 48.23 -33.04
N TYR A 13 19.94 47.43 -33.85
CA TYR A 13 20.35 46.08 -33.47
C TYR A 13 21.71 46.15 -32.78
N ALA A 14 21.70 45.98 -31.46
CA ALA A 14 22.92 45.79 -30.68
C ALA A 14 23.65 44.52 -31.16
N ALA A 15 24.88 44.69 -31.64
CA ALA A 15 25.74 43.61 -32.10
C ALA A 15 26.14 42.68 -30.94
N ILE A 16 25.63 41.46 -30.96
CA ILE A 16 25.98 40.40 -30.01
C ILE A 16 27.42 39.93 -30.30
N ARG A 17 28.31 40.02 -29.30
CA ARG A 17 29.72 39.67 -29.43
C ARG A 17 29.92 38.16 -29.67
N PRO A 18 30.82 37.74 -30.57
CA PRO A 18 31.01 36.34 -30.99
C PRO A 18 31.55 35.40 -29.91
N ARG A 19 31.98 35.91 -28.75
CA ARG A 19 32.48 35.10 -27.62
C ARG A 19 31.38 34.40 -26.82
N SER A 20 30.12 34.82 -26.95
CA SER A 20 29.01 34.22 -26.21
C SER A 20 28.46 32.92 -26.84
N PHE A 21 28.78 32.62 -28.11
CA PHE A 21 28.34 31.39 -28.77
C PHE A 21 29.19 30.16 -28.40
N ALA A 22 30.47 30.35 -28.07
CA ALA A 22 31.36 29.23 -27.76
C ALA A 22 31.04 28.55 -26.42
N ILE A 23 30.49 29.29 -25.44
CA ILE A 23 30.14 28.74 -24.13
C ILE A 23 28.80 27.98 -24.19
N LEU A 24 27.83 28.41 -25.01
CA LEU A 24 26.53 27.73 -25.13
C LEU A 24 26.62 26.38 -25.87
N ALA A 25 27.55 26.23 -26.81
CA ALA A 25 27.70 24.99 -27.58
C ALA A 25 28.33 23.84 -26.76
N VAL A 26 29.18 24.15 -25.78
CA VAL A 26 29.82 23.12 -24.92
C VAL A 26 28.86 22.60 -23.85
N SER A 27 27.87 23.40 -23.42
CA SER A 27 26.87 22.97 -22.43
C SER A 27 25.78 22.04 -22.98
N LEU A 28 25.49 22.07 -24.29
CA LEU A 28 24.49 21.17 -24.90
C LEU A 28 25.01 19.76 -25.22
N LEU A 29 26.33 19.55 -25.27
CA LEU A 29 26.95 18.25 -25.56
C LEU A 29 27.18 17.37 -24.32
N ALA A 30 26.93 17.88 -23.12
CA ALA A 30 27.15 17.15 -21.87
C ALA A 30 25.89 16.46 -21.30
N LEU A 31 24.69 16.66 -21.87
CA LEU A 31 23.44 16.09 -21.35
C LEU A 31 22.91 14.85 -22.08
N THR A 32 23.60 14.34 -23.10
CA THR A 32 23.16 13.13 -23.84
C THR A 32 23.73 11.82 -23.29
N GLY A 33 24.47 11.84 -22.18
CA GLY A 33 25.17 10.67 -21.65
C GLY A 33 24.43 9.83 -20.60
N ALA A 34 23.29 10.30 -20.07
CA ALA A 34 22.56 9.58 -19.03
C ALA A 34 21.41 8.74 -19.63
N SER A 35 21.76 7.68 -20.36
CA SER A 35 20.81 6.62 -20.69
C SER A 35 20.63 5.69 -19.49
N LEU A 36 19.39 5.43 -19.08
CA LEU A 36 19.06 4.35 -18.15
C LEU A 36 19.58 3.01 -18.73
N PRO A 37 20.13 2.11 -17.89
CA PRO A 37 20.52 0.79 -18.37
C PRO A 37 19.28 0.08 -18.93
N ALA A 38 19.43 -0.57 -20.10
CA ALA A 38 18.34 -1.31 -20.76
C ALA A 38 17.77 -2.46 -19.90
N LYS A 39 18.45 -2.81 -18.80
CA LYS A 39 17.98 -3.76 -17.79
C LYS A 39 18.09 -3.09 -16.42
N GLY A 40 16.96 -2.93 -15.74
CA GLY A 40 16.95 -2.56 -14.32
C GLY A 40 17.58 -3.64 -13.45
N PRO A 41 17.91 -3.34 -12.19
CA PRO A 41 18.41 -4.34 -11.26
C PRO A 41 17.38 -5.46 -11.12
N MET A 42 17.73 -6.65 -11.61
CA MET A 42 16.95 -7.86 -11.44
C MET A 42 17.10 -8.34 -9.99
N PRO A 43 16.03 -8.84 -9.35
CA PRO A 43 16.16 -9.50 -8.06
C PRO A 43 17.13 -10.68 -8.17
N VAL A 44 18.05 -10.77 -7.22
CA VAL A 44 19.01 -11.88 -7.14
C VAL A 44 18.22 -13.16 -6.90
N ALA A 45 18.46 -14.19 -7.72
CA ALA A 45 17.85 -15.49 -7.52
C ALA A 45 18.15 -16.01 -6.10
N ARG A 46 17.12 -16.55 -5.45
CA ARG A 46 17.29 -17.24 -4.17
C ARG A 46 18.34 -18.35 -4.36
N PRO A 47 19.35 -18.48 -3.48
CA PRO A 47 20.32 -19.56 -3.59
C PRO A 47 19.59 -20.89 -3.67
N SER A 48 19.90 -21.70 -4.69
CA SER A 48 19.43 -23.08 -4.77
C SER A 48 19.89 -23.81 -3.52
N ALA A 49 18.94 -24.39 -2.78
CA ALA A 49 19.24 -25.33 -1.72
C ALA A 49 19.58 -26.69 -2.34
N ASP A 50 20.67 -26.74 -3.11
CA ASP A 50 21.26 -28.00 -3.55
C ASP A 50 22.24 -28.43 -2.46
N GLY A 51 21.72 -29.18 -1.49
CA GLY A 51 22.56 -29.70 -0.41
C GLY A 51 21.85 -30.18 0.85
N GLU A 52 20.60 -30.66 0.79
CA GLU A 52 20.11 -31.52 1.87
C GLU A 52 19.03 -32.49 1.37
N THR A 53 19.41 -33.76 1.27
CA THR A 53 18.52 -34.88 0.99
C THR A 53 17.44 -34.96 2.06
N ARG A 54 16.23 -34.44 1.77
CA ARG A 54 15.05 -34.68 2.61
C ARG A 54 14.37 -35.96 2.14
N THR A 55 14.57 -37.01 2.91
CA THR A 55 13.80 -38.26 2.83
C THR A 55 12.30 -37.96 2.99
N GLU A 56 11.51 -38.30 1.97
CA GLU A 56 10.06 -38.32 2.03
C GLU A 56 9.59 -39.40 3.02
N LYS A 57 8.87 -39.01 4.07
CA LYS A 57 7.99 -39.91 4.80
C LYS A 57 6.57 -39.72 4.28
N HIS A 58 6.09 -40.74 3.58
CA HIS A 58 4.69 -40.94 3.19
C HIS A 58 3.76 -40.88 4.42
N GLY A 59 2.76 -40.00 4.37
CA GLY A 59 1.56 -40.09 5.21
C GLY A 59 0.50 -40.99 4.53
N PRO A 60 -0.39 -41.64 5.30
CA PRO A 60 -1.38 -42.58 4.75
C PRO A 60 -2.48 -41.87 3.93
N PRO A 61 -3.08 -42.56 2.93
CA PRO A 61 -4.01 -41.95 1.99
C PRO A 61 -5.41 -41.73 2.58
N ALA A 62 -6.08 -40.68 2.09
CA ALA A 62 -7.49 -40.40 2.33
C ALA A 62 -8.41 -41.41 1.60
N PRO A 63 -9.58 -41.76 2.17
CA PRO A 63 -10.53 -42.64 1.49
C PRO A 63 -11.42 -41.88 0.50
N THR A 64 -11.68 -42.54 -0.63
CA THR A 64 -12.48 -42.09 -1.77
C THR A 64 -13.99 -42.17 -1.52
N ALA A 65 -14.73 -41.26 -2.17
CA ALA A 65 -16.18 -41.12 -2.16
C ALA A 65 -16.95 -42.34 -2.74
N ALA A 66 -18.14 -42.59 -2.20
CA ALA A 66 -19.21 -43.33 -2.86
C ALA A 66 -20.55 -42.61 -2.63
N GLU A 67 -21.22 -42.26 -3.73
CA GLU A 67 -22.59 -41.73 -3.76
C GLU A 67 -23.62 -42.77 -3.27
N ARG A 68 -24.66 -42.29 -2.59
CA ARG A 68 -26.05 -42.78 -2.72
C ARG A 68 -27.03 -41.71 -2.21
N LYS A 69 -28.17 -41.64 -2.90
CA LYS A 69 -29.21 -40.60 -2.87
C LYS A 69 -30.22 -40.78 -1.73
N ASP A 70 -31.04 -39.72 -1.60
CA ASP A 70 -32.42 -39.64 -1.07
C ASP A 70 -32.62 -38.95 0.31
N ALA A 71 -33.39 -37.86 0.26
CA ALA A 71 -34.03 -37.13 1.36
C ALA A 71 -35.37 -37.85 1.76
N PRO A 72 -36.21 -37.40 2.73
CA PRO A 72 -36.23 -36.10 3.45
C PRO A 72 -36.65 -36.11 4.96
N ALA A 73 -36.51 -34.92 5.57
CA ALA A 73 -37.36 -34.21 6.55
C ALA A 73 -37.96 -34.88 7.82
N SER A 74 -37.67 -34.27 8.99
CA SER A 74 -38.60 -33.84 10.07
C SER A 74 -37.78 -33.35 11.28
N LYS A 75 -37.72 -32.06 11.63
CA LYS A 75 -38.60 -31.28 12.54
C LYS A 75 -38.81 -31.84 13.95
N GLU A 76 -38.54 -30.94 14.92
CA GLU A 76 -39.10 -30.82 16.29
C GLU A 76 -38.59 -31.90 17.29
N THR A 77 -38.20 -31.60 18.53
CA THR A 77 -38.79 -30.71 19.55
C THR A 77 -37.76 -30.32 20.63
N GLU A 78 -37.88 -29.10 21.16
CA GLU A 78 -37.48 -28.74 22.54
C GLU A 78 -38.22 -29.62 23.56
N ASP A 79 -37.59 -29.99 24.68
CA ASP A 79 -38.13 -29.65 26.00
C ASP A 79 -37.06 -29.76 27.10
N THR A 80 -37.27 -28.89 28.05
CA THR A 80 -36.56 -28.44 29.24
C THR A 80 -36.81 -29.28 30.50
N ARG A 81 -36.06 -28.91 31.56
CA ARG A 81 -36.28 -29.03 33.02
C ARG A 81 -35.33 -30.01 33.74
N GLU A 82 -34.44 -29.51 34.62
CA GLU A 82 -34.67 -29.19 36.06
C GLU A 82 -35.19 -30.41 36.84
N ASP A 83 -34.65 -30.87 37.98
CA ASP A 83 -33.90 -30.17 39.03
C ASP A 83 -33.35 -31.18 40.09
N ALA A 84 -32.38 -30.73 40.89
CA ALA A 84 -32.08 -31.12 42.30
C ALA A 84 -31.59 -32.57 42.63
N ARG A 85 -30.74 -32.89 43.63
CA ARG A 85 -30.04 -32.16 44.70
C ARG A 85 -28.96 -33.08 45.34
N THR A 86 -27.79 -32.50 45.65
CA THR A 86 -26.89 -32.70 46.83
C THR A 86 -26.39 -34.09 47.27
N LYS A 87 -25.06 -34.19 47.40
CA LYS A 87 -24.38 -34.49 48.69
C LYS A 87 -22.96 -33.90 48.72
N GLU A 88 -22.71 -33.08 49.74
CA GLU A 88 -21.40 -32.56 50.16
C GLU A 88 -20.44 -33.67 50.61
N LYS A 89 -19.13 -33.45 50.39
CA LYS A 89 -18.11 -33.77 51.37
C LYS A 89 -16.94 -32.78 51.29
N ASP A 90 -16.48 -32.42 52.47
CA ASP A 90 -15.61 -31.30 52.81
C ASP A 90 -14.18 -31.36 52.25
N GLY A 91 -13.64 -30.15 52.02
CA GLY A 91 -12.37 -29.72 52.59
C GLY A 91 -11.07 -30.17 51.92
N ASP A 92 -10.45 -29.27 51.15
CA ASP A 92 -9.15 -28.73 51.55
C ASP A 92 -8.87 -27.42 50.79
N GLY A 93 -8.29 -26.45 51.49
CA GLY A 93 -8.12 -25.09 51.00
C GLY A 93 -7.01 -25.00 49.96
N LYS A 94 -7.31 -24.34 48.84
CA LYS A 94 -6.27 -23.71 48.03
C LYS A 94 -6.70 -22.29 47.67
N ALA A 95 -5.89 -21.35 48.16
CA ALA A 95 -6.02 -19.91 48.00
C ALA A 95 -6.30 -19.50 46.54
N PRO A 96 -7.00 -18.38 46.30
CA PRO A 96 -7.19 -17.87 44.96
C PRO A 96 -5.82 -17.62 44.33
N GLU A 97 -5.59 -18.23 43.17
CA GLU A 97 -4.40 -18.01 42.38
C GLU A 97 -4.33 -16.51 42.07
N ALA A 98 -3.38 -15.85 42.75
CA ALA A 98 -3.13 -14.43 42.65
C ALA A 98 -3.03 -14.05 41.17
N GLY A 99 -3.82 -13.04 40.79
CA GLY A 99 -3.85 -12.50 39.45
C GLY A 99 -2.44 -12.34 38.91
N LYS A 100 -2.18 -13.00 37.78
CA LYS A 100 -0.96 -12.79 36.99
C LYS A 100 -0.75 -11.28 36.89
N PRO A 101 0.38 -10.73 37.36
CA PRO A 101 0.59 -9.29 37.31
C PRO A 101 0.40 -8.86 35.86
N GLU A 102 -0.53 -7.93 35.65
CA GLU A 102 -0.77 -7.31 34.36
C GLU A 102 0.58 -6.78 33.89
N ALA A 103 1.17 -7.47 32.91
CA ALA A 103 2.48 -7.13 32.41
C ALA A 103 2.41 -5.66 32.00
N THR A 104 3.11 -4.80 32.74
CA THR A 104 3.14 -3.37 32.50
C THR A 104 3.48 -3.17 31.03
N LYS A 105 2.49 -2.77 30.22
CA LYS A 105 2.68 -2.58 28.79
C LYS A 105 3.80 -1.56 28.64
N LYS A 106 4.91 -2.01 28.05
CA LYS A 106 6.03 -1.12 27.70
C LYS A 106 5.43 0.10 26.98
N PRO A 107 5.85 1.33 27.31
CA PRO A 107 5.36 2.51 26.62
C PRO A 107 5.47 2.31 25.11
N PRO A 108 4.45 2.70 24.34
CA PRO A 108 4.50 2.57 22.90
C PRO A 108 5.73 3.30 22.36
N PRO A 109 6.38 2.77 21.30
CA PRO A 109 7.49 3.46 20.68
C PRO A 109 7.04 4.88 20.26
N PRO A 110 7.95 5.87 20.35
CA PRO A 110 7.61 7.23 19.96
C PRO A 110 7.19 7.26 18.48
N LEU A 111 6.22 8.12 18.18
CA LEU A 111 5.79 8.35 16.80
C LEU A 111 6.97 8.85 15.97
N VAL A 112 7.12 8.32 14.76
CA VAL A 112 8.06 8.88 13.79
C VAL A 112 7.61 10.29 13.45
N ARG A 113 8.52 11.25 13.59
CA ARG A 113 8.31 12.64 13.20
C ARG A 113 9.38 13.02 12.20
N GLU A 114 8.95 13.33 10.97
CA GLU A 114 9.81 13.95 9.97
C GLU A 114 10.21 15.37 10.40
N ASP A 115 11.45 15.77 10.11
CA ASP A 115 11.84 17.17 10.21
C ASP A 115 11.13 18.01 9.14
N ASP A 116 11.11 19.33 9.35
CA ASP A 116 10.35 20.25 8.51
C ASP A 116 10.83 20.26 7.05
N ALA A 117 12.14 20.11 6.82
CA ALA A 117 12.70 20.06 5.48
C ALA A 117 12.27 18.79 4.73
N THR A 118 12.30 17.64 5.40
CA THR A 118 11.88 16.34 4.87
C THR A 118 10.39 16.35 4.53
N LEU A 119 9.56 16.88 5.43
CA LEU A 119 8.13 16.99 5.17
C LEU A 119 7.87 17.94 4.00
N ALA A 120 8.45 19.14 4.00
CA ALA A 120 8.27 20.11 2.92
C ALA A 120 8.68 19.56 1.55
N ALA A 121 9.79 18.82 1.49
CA ALA A 121 10.23 18.15 0.27
C ALA A 121 9.24 17.09 -0.20
N CYS A 122 8.69 16.29 0.73
CA CYS A 122 7.69 15.28 0.41
C CYS A 122 6.37 15.89 -0.10
N ILE A 123 5.86 16.92 0.57
CA ILE A 123 4.65 17.66 0.14
C ILE A 123 4.89 18.32 -1.22
N GLY A 124 6.07 18.93 -1.41
CA GLY A 124 6.48 19.50 -2.69
C GLY A 124 6.48 18.47 -3.81
N ALA A 125 7.03 17.27 -3.57
CA ALA A 125 7.03 16.19 -4.54
C ALA A 125 5.62 15.66 -4.85
N LEU A 126 4.74 15.56 -3.84
CA LEU A 126 3.34 15.19 -4.03
C LEU A 126 2.64 16.20 -4.95
N LYS A 127 2.71 17.48 -4.62
CA LYS A 127 2.09 18.58 -5.40
C LYS A 127 2.68 18.68 -6.81
N ALA A 128 3.99 18.55 -6.96
CA ALA A 128 4.65 18.56 -8.26
C ALA A 128 4.21 17.40 -9.16
N GLY A 129 3.87 16.25 -8.58
CA GLY A 129 3.25 15.13 -9.30
C GLY A 129 1.74 15.27 -9.49
N GLY A 130 1.11 16.36 -9.04
CA GLY A 130 -0.31 16.63 -9.22
C GLY A 130 -1.23 16.08 -8.13
N ALA A 131 -0.70 15.57 -7.00
CA ALA A 131 -1.55 15.21 -5.88
C ALA A 131 -2.18 16.43 -5.20
N ILE A 132 -3.40 16.23 -4.70
CA ILE A 132 -4.09 17.15 -3.80
C ILE A 132 -3.97 16.60 -2.38
N VAL A 133 -3.21 17.33 -1.56
CA VAL A 133 -2.94 17.00 -0.17
C VAL A 133 -3.15 18.20 0.74
N GLU A 134 -3.58 17.92 1.96
CA GLU A 134 -3.78 18.90 3.02
C GLU A 134 -3.06 18.44 4.28
N GLU A 135 -2.22 19.30 4.88
CA GLU A 135 -1.66 19.04 6.20
C GLU A 135 -2.73 19.29 7.27
N ILE A 136 -2.84 18.38 8.24
CA ILE A 136 -3.78 18.52 9.37
C ILE A 136 -3.02 18.50 10.71
N PRO A 137 -3.66 18.90 11.83
CA PRO A 137 -3.04 18.80 13.15
C PRO A 137 -2.59 17.38 13.49
N ALA A 138 -1.55 17.26 14.32
CA ALA A 138 -1.04 15.97 14.78
C ALA A 138 -2.14 15.13 15.45
N ILE A 139 -2.07 13.81 15.24
CA ILE A 139 -2.98 12.83 15.83
C ILE A 139 -2.21 12.06 16.91
N GLY A 140 -2.73 12.01 18.14
CA GLY A 140 -2.10 11.29 19.24
C GLY A 140 -0.79 11.92 19.75
N PRO A 141 0.03 11.18 20.53
CA PRO A 141 -0.06 9.74 20.77
C PRO A 141 -1.19 9.37 21.75
N GLU A 142 -2.07 8.48 21.35
CA GLU A 142 -3.13 7.90 22.19
C GLU A 142 -3.14 6.38 22.01
N ASN A 143 -3.15 5.62 23.10
CA ASN A 143 -3.15 4.15 23.08
C ASN A 143 -2.03 3.51 22.20
N GLY A 144 -0.92 4.23 22.01
CA GLY A 144 0.19 3.78 21.17
C GLY A 144 -0.01 3.96 19.67
N CYS A 145 -1.00 4.75 19.27
CA CYS A 145 -1.30 5.15 17.90
C CYS A 145 -1.08 6.66 17.73
N GLY A 146 -0.85 7.09 16.49
CA GLY A 146 -0.85 8.49 16.11
C GLY A 146 0.00 8.79 14.89
N ILE A 147 -0.10 10.03 14.41
CA ILE A 147 0.71 10.55 13.32
C ILE A 147 1.20 11.92 13.75
N ALA A 148 2.53 12.09 13.80
CA ALA A 148 3.12 13.36 14.23
C ALA A 148 2.93 14.50 13.22
N ARG A 149 2.91 14.18 11.92
CA ARG A 149 2.75 15.10 10.78
C ARG A 149 1.80 14.51 9.72
N PRO A 150 0.50 14.42 10.01
CA PRO A 150 -0.46 13.81 9.11
C PRO A 150 -0.79 14.71 7.92
N ILE A 151 -1.11 14.06 6.82
CA ILE A 151 -1.79 14.67 5.68
C ILE A 151 -3.09 13.95 5.39
N VAL A 152 -4.03 14.64 4.76
CA VAL A 152 -5.16 14.07 4.04
C VAL A 152 -4.84 14.06 2.56
N LEU A 153 -4.85 12.87 1.95
CA LEU A 153 -4.67 12.65 0.52
C LEU A 153 -6.04 12.52 -0.15
N LYS A 154 -6.34 13.44 -1.07
CA LYS A 154 -7.64 13.54 -1.76
C LYS A 154 -7.57 13.02 -3.19
N ARG A 155 -6.49 13.35 -3.89
CA ARG A 155 -6.23 12.96 -5.27
C ARG A 155 -4.75 12.71 -5.51
N LEU A 156 -4.46 11.84 -6.47
CA LEU A 156 -3.14 11.60 -7.05
C LEU A 156 -3.02 12.30 -8.41
N SER A 157 -1.87 12.13 -9.07
CA SER A 157 -1.60 12.55 -10.44
C SER A 157 -2.71 12.15 -11.44
N GLY A 158 -3.00 13.00 -12.42
CA GLY A 158 -3.96 12.69 -13.49
C GLY A 158 -5.42 12.67 -13.03
N ASP A 159 -5.73 13.41 -11.96
CA ASP A 159 -7.05 13.51 -11.31
C ASP A 159 -7.59 12.19 -10.73
N ILE A 160 -6.71 11.22 -10.47
CA ILE A 160 -7.08 9.95 -9.84
C ILE A 160 -7.55 10.21 -8.41
N GLY A 161 -8.84 9.99 -8.14
CA GLY A 161 -9.44 10.15 -6.83
C GLY A 161 -8.98 9.11 -5.82
N ILE A 162 -8.88 9.50 -4.55
CA ILE A 162 -8.77 8.58 -3.42
C ILE A 162 -10.10 8.60 -2.66
N THR A 163 -10.80 7.48 -2.63
CA THR A 163 -12.15 7.40 -2.04
C THR A 163 -12.23 6.28 -1.01
N PRO A 164 -12.64 6.57 0.24
CA PRO A 164 -12.68 7.91 0.85
C PRO A 164 -11.29 8.55 0.91
N GLU A 165 -11.21 9.87 1.15
CA GLU A 165 -9.91 10.54 1.36
C GLU A 165 -9.11 9.83 2.46
N ALA A 166 -7.78 9.75 2.30
CA ALA A 166 -6.94 8.95 3.18
C ALA A 166 -6.06 9.83 4.08
N THR A 167 -6.17 9.64 5.40
CA THR A 167 -5.23 10.25 6.36
C THR A 167 -3.98 9.38 6.50
N LEU A 168 -2.80 9.90 6.15
CA LEU A 168 -1.55 9.16 6.04
C LEU A 168 -0.35 9.99 6.55
N ARG A 169 0.80 9.34 6.75
CA ARG A 169 2.11 10.03 6.69
C ARG A 169 2.44 10.39 5.25
N CYS A 170 3.19 11.48 5.08
CA CYS A 170 3.56 11.96 3.75
C CYS A 170 4.34 10.90 2.95
N GLU A 171 5.25 10.16 3.60
CA GLU A 171 6.03 9.08 2.97
C GLU A 171 5.14 8.03 2.30
N THR A 172 4.08 7.57 2.98
CA THR A 172 3.13 6.58 2.44
C THR A 172 2.38 7.11 1.23
N ALA A 173 1.85 8.35 1.32
CA ALA A 173 1.17 8.98 0.20
C ALA A 173 2.09 9.18 -1.01
N LEU A 174 3.36 9.54 -0.77
CA LEU A 174 4.35 9.71 -1.84
C LEU A 174 4.66 8.39 -2.54
N GLN A 175 4.76 7.27 -1.80
CA GLN A 175 4.94 5.96 -2.42
C GLN A 175 3.69 5.53 -3.20
N LEU A 176 2.48 5.81 -2.69
CA LEU A 176 1.23 5.54 -3.41
C LEU A 176 1.17 6.31 -4.74
N GLN A 177 1.53 7.59 -4.74
CA GLN A 177 1.62 8.38 -5.98
C GLN A 177 2.64 7.81 -6.97
N ARG A 178 3.83 7.46 -6.49
CA ARG A 178 4.90 6.93 -7.34
C ARG A 178 4.56 5.57 -7.94
N TRP A 179 3.99 4.67 -7.15
CA TRP A 179 3.51 3.38 -7.64
C TRP A 179 2.39 3.57 -8.67
N THR A 180 1.42 4.42 -8.36
CA THR A 180 0.26 4.64 -9.24
C THR A 180 0.71 5.17 -10.60
N SER A 181 1.50 6.25 -10.60
CA SER A 181 1.97 6.90 -11.83
C SER A 181 3.04 6.11 -12.57
N GLY A 182 4.00 5.51 -11.84
CA GLY A 182 5.18 4.87 -12.41
C GLY A 182 4.99 3.39 -12.78
N ALA A 183 3.95 2.72 -12.27
CA ALA A 183 3.76 1.30 -12.53
C ALA A 183 2.31 0.89 -12.78
N LEU A 184 1.36 1.31 -11.95
CA LEU A 184 -0.04 0.88 -12.09
C LEU A 184 -0.67 1.40 -13.38
N ILE A 185 -0.58 2.71 -13.64
CA ILE A 185 -1.11 3.30 -14.89
C ILE A 185 -0.45 2.67 -16.13
N PRO A 186 0.89 2.51 -16.21
CA PRO A 186 1.51 1.77 -17.30
C PRO A 186 0.99 0.34 -17.46
N ALA A 187 0.80 -0.41 -16.37
CA ALA A 187 0.28 -1.78 -16.42
C ALA A 187 -1.16 -1.82 -16.94
N ILE A 188 -2.02 -0.88 -16.50
CA ILE A 188 -3.39 -0.72 -17.01
C ILE A 188 -3.35 -0.39 -18.50
N THR A 189 -2.52 0.58 -18.91
CA THR A 189 -2.41 0.99 -20.32
C THR A 189 -1.98 -0.17 -21.22
N ALA A 190 -1.08 -1.03 -20.73
CA ALA A 190 -0.58 -2.18 -21.48
C ALA A 190 -1.59 -3.35 -21.53
N GLY A 191 -2.28 -3.63 -20.42
CA GLY A 191 -3.20 -4.78 -20.33
C GLY A 191 -4.64 -4.47 -20.72
N MET A 192 -5.07 -3.22 -20.56
CA MET A 192 -6.44 -2.74 -20.75
C MET A 192 -6.43 -1.36 -21.43
N PRO A 193 -6.02 -1.26 -22.70
CA PRO A 193 -5.77 0.03 -23.38
C PRO A 193 -7.01 0.94 -23.47
N ASP A 194 -8.22 0.36 -23.44
CA ASP A 194 -9.48 1.11 -23.46
C ASP A 194 -9.91 1.63 -22.08
N LYS A 195 -9.19 1.25 -21.02
CA LYS A 195 -9.46 1.66 -19.64
C LYS A 195 -8.47 2.74 -19.21
N LYS A 196 -8.98 3.85 -18.67
CA LYS A 196 -8.18 4.85 -17.96
C LYS A 196 -8.50 4.80 -16.48
N LEU A 197 -7.47 4.70 -15.63
CA LEU A 197 -7.64 4.80 -14.18
C LEU A 197 -8.11 6.21 -13.79
N THR A 198 -9.18 6.29 -13.01
CA THR A 198 -9.75 7.55 -12.50
C THR A 198 -9.90 7.57 -10.99
N GLY A 199 -9.75 6.43 -10.31
CA GLY A 199 -9.80 6.39 -8.85
C GLY A 199 -9.22 5.13 -8.26
N LEU A 200 -8.80 5.25 -7.01
CA LEU A 200 -8.51 4.14 -6.11
C LEU A 200 -9.53 4.19 -4.96
N GLU A 201 -10.23 3.09 -4.74
CA GLU A 201 -11.02 2.93 -3.53
C GLU A 201 -10.14 2.36 -2.44
N GLN A 202 -9.98 3.10 -1.34
CA GLN A 202 -9.22 2.66 -0.18
C GLN A 202 -10.16 2.10 0.89
N ALA A 203 -9.77 0.98 1.51
CA ALA A 203 -10.51 0.37 2.61
C ALA A 203 -10.11 0.97 3.96
N SER A 204 -8.82 1.29 4.13
CA SER A 204 -8.35 1.95 5.34
C SER A 204 -7.07 2.77 5.14
N GLY A 205 -7.06 3.98 5.71
CA GLY A 205 -5.88 4.83 5.92
C GLY A 205 -5.45 4.77 7.38
N TYR A 206 -5.41 5.90 8.09
CA TYR A 206 -5.19 5.88 9.54
C TYR A 206 -6.31 5.13 10.30
N VAL A 207 -5.94 4.08 11.04
CA VAL A 207 -6.82 3.36 11.97
C VAL A 207 -6.02 2.89 13.18
N CYS A 208 -6.40 3.31 14.38
CA CYS A 208 -5.76 2.87 15.62
C CYS A 208 -6.22 1.44 15.99
N ARG A 209 -5.45 0.43 15.55
CA ARG A 209 -5.70 -0.98 15.85
C ARG A 209 -4.41 -1.80 15.86
N ASN A 210 -4.47 -2.98 16.47
CA ASN A 210 -3.44 -4.00 16.29
C ASN A 210 -3.54 -4.63 14.89
N ARG A 211 -2.47 -5.31 14.48
CA ARG A 211 -2.42 -6.07 13.22
C ARG A 211 -3.56 -7.07 13.14
N ASN A 212 -4.16 -7.18 11.96
CA ASN A 212 -5.26 -8.08 11.64
C ASN A 212 -6.48 -7.94 12.59
N GLY A 213 -6.62 -6.80 13.29
CA GLY A 213 -7.71 -6.57 14.24
C GLY A 213 -7.58 -7.34 15.56
N ALA A 214 -6.41 -7.92 15.86
CA ALA A 214 -6.21 -8.74 17.05
C ALA A 214 -6.39 -7.97 18.37
N ALA A 215 -6.91 -8.63 19.41
CA ALA A 215 -7.07 -8.01 20.73
C ALA A 215 -5.73 -7.65 21.39
N ASN A 216 -4.65 -8.35 21.01
CA ASN A 216 -3.31 -8.18 21.54
C ASN A 216 -2.25 -8.37 20.43
N GLY A 217 -1.00 -8.02 20.74
CA GLY A 217 0.12 -8.21 19.83
C GLY A 217 0.66 -6.91 19.25
N LYS A 218 1.20 -6.98 18.03
CA LYS A 218 1.85 -5.84 17.37
C LYS A 218 0.82 -4.86 16.85
N VAL A 219 1.12 -3.56 17.03
CA VAL A 219 0.33 -2.47 16.44
C VAL A 219 0.44 -2.48 14.92
N SER A 220 -0.65 -2.12 14.24
CA SER A 220 -0.72 -2.03 12.78
C SER A 220 0.01 -0.79 12.28
N GLU A 221 0.55 -0.85 11.07
CA GLU A 221 1.16 0.33 10.42
C GLU A 221 0.12 1.41 10.06
N HIS A 222 -1.16 1.04 9.92
CA HIS A 222 -2.27 2.00 9.84
C HIS A 222 -2.34 2.92 11.06
N ALA A 223 -2.00 2.42 12.25
CA ALA A 223 -2.02 3.22 13.47
C ALA A 223 -0.91 4.28 13.52
N TYR A 224 0.02 4.24 12.56
CA TYR A 224 1.12 5.20 12.40
C TYR A 224 1.01 6.01 11.11
N GLY A 225 -0.08 5.84 10.34
CA GLY A 225 -0.23 6.43 9.01
C GLY A 225 0.75 5.87 7.98
N ASN A 226 1.38 4.73 8.27
CA ASN A 226 2.40 4.11 7.43
C ASN A 226 1.82 3.20 6.35
N ALA A 227 0.52 2.89 6.43
CA ALA A 227 -0.13 1.94 5.54
C ALA A 227 -1.40 2.50 4.90
N VAL A 228 -1.74 1.96 3.73
CA VAL A 228 -2.99 2.19 3.03
C VAL A 228 -3.48 0.85 2.48
N ASP A 229 -4.79 0.59 2.61
CA ASP A 229 -5.44 -0.57 2.05
C ASP A 229 -6.21 -0.16 0.79
N ILE A 230 -5.98 -0.78 -0.36
CA ILE A 230 -6.69 -0.49 -1.62
C ILE A 230 -7.64 -1.65 -1.95
N ALA A 231 -8.93 -1.39 -2.03
CA ALA A 231 -9.97 -2.38 -2.29
C ALA A 231 -10.37 -2.49 -3.76
N ALA A 232 -10.27 -1.40 -4.54
CA ALA A 232 -10.64 -1.43 -5.95
C ALA A 232 -9.98 -0.34 -6.80
N PHE A 233 -9.96 -0.60 -8.11
CA PHE A 233 -9.62 0.37 -9.15
C PHE A 233 -10.87 0.83 -9.88
N ILE A 234 -10.98 2.14 -10.10
CA ILE A 234 -12.11 2.77 -10.80
C ILE A 234 -11.62 3.30 -12.13
N PHE A 235 -12.36 3.00 -13.19
CA PHE A 235 -12.00 3.38 -14.55
C PHE A 235 -12.94 4.44 -15.14
N SER A 236 -12.48 5.10 -16.20
CA SER A 236 -13.16 6.20 -16.87
C SER A 236 -14.52 5.86 -17.48
N ASP A 237 -14.81 4.58 -17.73
CA ASP A 237 -16.11 4.11 -18.20
C ASP A 237 -17.08 3.78 -17.04
N GLY A 238 -16.68 4.07 -15.80
CA GLY A 238 -17.45 3.79 -14.59
C GLY A 238 -17.30 2.37 -14.07
N SER A 239 -16.55 1.50 -14.77
CA SER A 239 -16.30 0.15 -14.27
C SER A 239 -15.38 0.15 -13.05
N ARG A 240 -15.60 -0.86 -12.20
CA ARG A 240 -14.90 -1.07 -10.93
C ARG A 240 -14.28 -2.46 -10.93
N MET A 241 -12.98 -2.54 -10.68
CA MET A 241 -12.26 -3.80 -10.51
C MET A 241 -11.91 -3.99 -9.04
N ASP A 242 -12.55 -4.96 -8.41
CA ASP A 242 -12.24 -5.39 -7.05
C ASP A 242 -10.88 -6.08 -6.96
N ILE A 243 -10.21 -5.82 -5.84
CA ILE A 243 -9.16 -6.68 -5.34
C ILE A 243 -9.80 -7.93 -4.73
N ALA A 244 -9.41 -9.09 -5.26
CA ALA A 244 -9.97 -10.39 -4.89
C ALA A 244 -8.92 -11.50 -5.03
N PRO A 245 -9.15 -12.73 -4.54
CA PRO A 245 -8.24 -13.85 -4.78
C PRO A 245 -8.07 -14.11 -6.29
N ARG A 246 -6.86 -13.84 -6.80
CA ARG A 246 -6.58 -13.85 -8.26
C ARG A 246 -5.25 -14.52 -8.61
N GLU A 247 -4.66 -15.31 -7.72
CA GLU A 247 -3.35 -15.95 -7.95
C GLU A 247 -3.40 -16.88 -9.18
N LYS A 248 -4.55 -17.55 -9.37
CA LYS A 248 -4.80 -18.49 -10.47
C LYS A 248 -5.79 -17.95 -11.52
N ASP A 249 -6.12 -16.67 -11.45
CA ASP A 249 -7.07 -16.05 -12.36
C ASP A 249 -6.40 -15.73 -13.71
N SER A 250 -6.79 -16.45 -14.76
CA SER A 250 -6.27 -16.30 -16.12
C SER A 250 -6.89 -15.13 -16.89
N THR A 251 -7.80 -14.37 -16.29
CA THR A 251 -8.36 -13.16 -16.90
C THR A 251 -7.35 -12.01 -16.93
N ILE A 252 -7.67 -10.98 -17.71
CA ILE A 252 -6.86 -9.76 -17.76
C ILE A 252 -6.87 -8.99 -16.44
N GLU A 253 -7.96 -9.05 -15.67
CA GLU A 253 -8.03 -8.50 -14.32
C GLU A 253 -7.10 -9.24 -13.37
N GLY A 254 -7.09 -10.58 -13.43
CA GLY A 254 -6.13 -11.40 -12.68
C GLY A 254 -4.68 -11.06 -13.00
N ALA A 255 -4.36 -10.93 -14.29
CA ALA A 255 -3.04 -10.52 -14.73
C ALA A 255 -2.67 -9.10 -14.26
N LEU A 256 -3.61 -8.15 -14.34
CA LEU A 256 -3.40 -6.78 -13.88
C LEU A 256 -3.17 -6.71 -12.37
N GLN A 257 -3.98 -7.42 -11.56
CA GLN A 257 -3.80 -7.43 -10.11
C GLN A 257 -2.44 -8.01 -9.72
N ARG A 258 -2.02 -9.14 -10.31
CA ARG A 258 -0.69 -9.71 -10.05
C ARG A 258 0.43 -8.74 -10.45
N ALA A 259 0.28 -8.02 -11.57
CA ALA A 259 1.24 -6.98 -11.96
C ALA A 259 1.24 -5.79 -10.98
N ALA A 260 0.07 -5.38 -10.50
CA ALA A 260 -0.09 -4.31 -9.52
C ALA A 260 0.61 -4.67 -8.20
N VAL A 261 0.41 -5.89 -7.69
CA VAL A 261 1.08 -6.44 -6.50
C VAL A 261 2.59 -6.50 -6.69
N ALA A 262 3.05 -7.13 -7.77
CA ALA A 262 4.48 -7.30 -8.05
C ALA A 262 5.21 -5.95 -8.20
N THR A 263 4.56 -4.95 -8.78
CA THR A 263 5.15 -3.61 -8.93
C THR A 263 5.05 -2.75 -7.68
N ALA A 264 4.01 -2.92 -6.86
CA ALA A 264 3.89 -2.25 -5.55
C ALA A 264 5.09 -2.59 -4.66
N CYS A 265 5.63 -3.81 -4.80
CA CYS A 265 6.83 -4.25 -4.14
C CYS A 265 8.10 -3.46 -4.47
N LEU A 266 8.09 -2.55 -5.43
CA LEU A 266 9.20 -1.61 -5.67
C LEU A 266 9.10 -0.35 -4.80
N TYR A 267 7.89 -0.02 -4.32
CA TYR A 267 7.58 1.23 -3.61
C TYR A 267 7.29 1.01 -2.12
N PHE A 268 6.67 -0.12 -1.77
CA PHE A 268 6.28 -0.48 -0.40
C PHE A 268 7.13 -1.61 0.18
N THR A 269 7.49 -1.48 1.45
CA THR A 269 8.24 -2.53 2.17
C THR A 269 7.36 -3.73 2.53
N THR A 270 6.04 -3.59 2.46
CA THR A 270 5.08 -4.68 2.60
C THR A 270 3.96 -4.51 1.62
N VAL A 271 3.71 -5.58 0.90
CA VAL A 271 2.57 -5.75 0.00
C VAL A 271 1.95 -7.08 0.37
N LEU A 272 0.74 -7.02 0.88
CA LEU A 272 -0.09 -8.20 1.16
C LEU A 272 -1.30 -8.12 0.25
N ASP A 273 -1.57 -9.19 -0.48
CA ASP A 273 -2.75 -9.33 -1.32
C ASP A 273 -3.66 -10.44 -0.76
N PRO A 274 -4.79 -10.75 -1.40
CA PRO A 274 -5.71 -11.80 -0.96
C PRO A 274 -5.09 -13.20 -0.78
N GLY A 275 -3.95 -13.48 -1.42
CA GLY A 275 -3.22 -14.74 -1.25
C GLY A 275 -2.41 -14.83 0.04
N SER A 276 -2.28 -13.73 0.79
CA SER A 276 -1.40 -13.64 1.96
C SER A 276 -1.98 -14.25 3.24
N ASP A 277 -3.14 -13.76 3.68
CA ASP A 277 -3.90 -14.29 4.81
C ASP A 277 -5.37 -13.83 4.76
N ALA A 278 -6.19 -14.40 5.65
CA ALA A 278 -7.62 -14.11 5.74
C ALA A 278 -7.97 -12.64 6.02
N ALA A 279 -7.05 -11.85 6.58
CA ALA A 279 -7.31 -10.44 6.86
C ALA A 279 -7.22 -9.57 5.59
N HIS A 280 -6.67 -10.09 4.49
CA HIS A 280 -6.38 -9.33 3.26
C HIS A 280 -7.16 -9.85 2.04
N GLU A 281 -8.19 -10.67 2.22
CA GLU A 281 -8.96 -11.32 1.12
C GLU A 281 -9.61 -10.36 0.12
N THR A 282 -9.77 -9.09 0.48
CA THR A 282 -10.56 -8.10 -0.29
C THR A 282 -9.81 -6.80 -0.58
N HIS A 283 -8.52 -6.71 -0.27
CA HIS A 283 -7.73 -5.50 -0.48
C HIS A 283 -6.23 -5.78 -0.57
N LEU A 284 -5.50 -4.82 -1.13
CA LEU A 284 -4.04 -4.76 -1.05
C LEU A 284 -3.64 -3.96 0.19
N HIS A 285 -2.87 -4.55 1.10
CA HIS A 285 -2.23 -3.80 2.18
C HIS A 285 -0.83 -3.35 1.76
N LEU A 286 -0.61 -2.04 1.78
CA LEU A 286 0.62 -1.40 1.32
C LEU A 286 1.24 -0.57 2.45
N ASP A 287 2.41 -0.96 2.96
CA ASP A 287 3.09 -0.22 4.04
C ASP A 287 4.57 0.12 3.76
N VAL A 288 5.06 1.15 4.47
CA VAL A 288 6.45 1.64 4.42
C VAL A 288 7.23 1.38 5.72
N ILE A 289 6.86 0.34 6.49
CA ILE A 289 7.53 0.03 7.75
C ILE A 289 9.04 -0.20 7.56
N LYS A 290 9.83 0.50 8.36
CA LYS A 290 11.28 0.32 8.39
C LYS A 290 11.62 -0.93 9.20
N ARG A 291 12.24 -1.92 8.54
CA ARG A 291 12.69 -3.16 9.17
C ARG A 291 14.19 -3.18 9.35
N LYS A 292 14.66 -3.88 10.38
CA LYS A 292 16.08 -4.20 10.53
C LYS A 292 16.54 -5.01 9.31
N GLY A 293 17.59 -4.54 8.64
CA GLY A 293 18.12 -5.18 7.42
C GLY A 293 17.38 -4.83 6.12
N GLY A 294 16.36 -3.96 6.17
CA GLY A 294 15.73 -3.39 4.96
C GLY A 294 14.98 -4.38 4.05
N TYR A 295 14.71 -5.60 4.52
CA TYR A 295 14.01 -6.60 3.74
C TYR A 295 12.53 -6.23 3.52
N ARG A 296 11.95 -6.77 2.45
CA ARG A 296 10.60 -6.49 1.99
C ARG A 296 9.74 -7.75 2.10
N TYR A 297 8.46 -7.58 2.44
CA TYR A 297 7.46 -8.65 2.33
C TYR A 297 6.60 -8.41 1.10
N CYS A 298 6.59 -9.40 0.22
CA CYS A 298 5.91 -9.37 -1.06
C CYS A 298 5.27 -10.73 -1.26
N TRP A 299 3.95 -10.74 -1.32
CA TRP A 299 3.16 -11.92 -1.67
C TRP A 299 2.94 -12.00 -3.18
#